data_AF-A0A2R7K5A6-F1
#
_entry.id   AF-A0A2R7K5A6-F1
#
_cell.length_a   1.000
_cell.length_b   1.000
_cell.length_c   1.000
_cell.angle_alpha   90.00
_cell.angle_beta   90.00
_cell.angle_gamma   90.00
#
_symmetry.space_group_name_H-M   'P 1'
#
loop_
_entity.id
_entity.type
_entity.pdbx_description
1 polymer ?
#
loop_
_entity_poly.entity_id
_entity_poly.type
_entity_poly.pdbx_seq_one_letter_code
_entity_poly.pdbx_strand_id
1 'polypeptide(L)'
;MKLKYLLLTFCALFFITAVKAQEPAASAEIILKEAYQQAAKQKKNVFVIFHASWCGWCHKMDEAMNDASCKSLFNDQYVICHLVVNESPQNKKLENPGAQEVLAKFHGDKQGIPFWLILDKNGKLLADSQIRPQDAGLEVIGENIGCPSKKEEIAAFTKILKHTSRLTEQQLGVISKRFEAINTGH
;
A
#
# COMPACT_ATOMS: atom_id res chain seq x y z
N MET A 1 -25.52 -27.08 72.25
CA MET A 1 -25.56 -25.60 72.26
C MET A 1 -25.54 -25.11 70.82
N LYS A 2 -26.59 -24.39 70.40
CA LYS A 2 -26.71 -23.81 69.06
C LYS A 2 -25.90 -22.50 69.03
N LEU A 3 -24.94 -22.36 68.13
CA LEU A 3 -24.31 -21.07 67.85
C LEU A 3 -24.50 -20.74 66.38
N LYS A 4 -25.33 -19.71 66.16
CA LYS A 4 -25.56 -19.01 64.89
C LYS A 4 -24.35 -18.11 64.57
N TYR A 5 -24.44 -17.43 63.42
CA TYR A 5 -23.54 -16.39 62.89
C TYR A 5 -22.36 -16.99 62.09
N LEU A 6 -22.00 -16.55 60.89
CA LEU A 6 -22.37 -15.33 60.17
C LEU A 6 -22.07 -15.57 58.68
N LEU A 7 -23.00 -15.11 57.84
CA LEU A 7 -22.82 -14.91 56.40
C LEU A 7 -21.51 -14.11 56.14
N LEU A 8 -20.59 -14.66 55.36
CA LEU A 8 -19.57 -13.88 54.64
C LEU A 8 -19.47 -14.44 53.23
N THR A 9 -20.36 -13.92 52.38
CA THR A 9 -20.33 -14.03 50.92
C THR A 9 -19.02 -13.46 50.39
N PHE A 10 -18.05 -14.31 50.06
CA PHE A 10 -16.93 -13.92 49.21
C PHE A 10 -17.28 -14.30 47.76
N CYS A 11 -18.13 -13.49 47.14
CA CYS A 11 -18.40 -13.57 45.70
C CYS A 11 -17.24 -12.83 45.00
N ALA A 12 -16.12 -13.52 44.81
CA ALA A 12 -15.04 -13.04 43.95
C ALA A 12 -15.50 -13.15 42.50
N LEU A 13 -16.19 -12.11 42.02
CA LEU A 13 -16.41 -11.88 40.59
C LEU A 13 -15.05 -11.63 39.95
N PHE A 14 -14.43 -12.69 39.46
CA PHE A 14 -13.35 -12.62 38.48
C PHE A 14 -13.93 -12.00 37.21
N PHE A 15 -13.80 -10.67 37.07
CA PHE A 15 -13.91 -10.01 35.78
C PHE A 15 -12.73 -10.46 34.93
N ILE A 16 -12.93 -11.50 34.12
CA ILE A 16 -12.03 -11.86 33.04
C ILE A 16 -12.15 -10.74 32.00
N THR A 17 -11.31 -9.72 32.09
CA THR A 17 -11.13 -8.79 31.00
C THR A 17 -10.44 -9.58 29.88
N ALA A 18 -11.21 -9.91 28.84
CA ALA A 18 -10.66 -10.46 27.61
C ALA A 18 -9.74 -9.39 27.01
N VAL A 19 -8.43 -9.47 27.30
CA VAL A 19 -7.41 -8.72 26.59
C VAL A 19 -7.47 -9.23 25.15
N LYS A 20 -8.04 -8.43 24.25
CA LYS A 20 -7.90 -8.69 22.82
C LYS A 20 -6.43 -8.51 22.46
N ALA A 21 -5.69 -9.62 22.41
CA ALA A 21 -4.40 -9.66 21.75
C ALA A 21 -4.65 -9.25 20.29
N GLN A 22 -4.10 -8.11 19.89
CA GLN A 22 -4.15 -7.65 18.51
C GLN A 22 -3.26 -8.61 17.70
N GLU A 23 -3.82 -9.29 16.71
CA GLU A 23 -3.02 -10.16 15.83
C GLU A 23 -1.90 -9.33 15.17
N PRO A 24 -0.67 -9.86 15.11
CA PRO A 24 0.42 -9.18 14.43
C PRO A 24 0.07 -8.95 12.96
N ALA A 25 0.57 -7.84 12.39
CA ALA A 25 0.38 -7.55 10.97
C ALA A 25 0.92 -8.73 10.12
N ALA A 26 0.18 -9.10 9.06
CA ALA A 26 0.62 -10.14 8.13
C ALA A 26 1.99 -9.77 7.55
N SER A 27 2.85 -10.77 7.30
CA SER A 27 4.16 -10.51 6.69
C SER A 27 4.04 -10.07 5.24
N ALA A 28 5.03 -9.34 4.75
CA ALA A 28 5.11 -8.94 3.35
C ALA A 28 5.13 -10.16 2.41
N GLU A 29 5.74 -11.27 2.84
CA GLU A 29 5.75 -12.53 2.08
C GLU A 29 4.33 -13.07 1.87
N ILE A 30 3.50 -13.10 2.90
CA ILE A 30 2.11 -13.58 2.81
C ILE A 30 1.31 -12.67 1.88
N ILE A 31 1.37 -11.36 2.09
CA ILE A 31 0.65 -10.35 1.30
C ILE A 31 1.01 -10.47 -0.18
N LEU A 32 2.31 -10.50 -0.50
CA LEU A 32 2.78 -10.59 -1.88
C LEU A 32 2.42 -11.93 -2.52
N LYS A 33 2.54 -13.04 -1.79
CA LYS A 33 2.15 -14.37 -2.28
C LYS A 33 0.67 -14.41 -2.66
N GLU A 34 -0.21 -13.88 -1.83
CA GLU A 34 -1.65 -13.80 -2.12
C GLU A 34 -1.92 -12.90 -3.33
N ALA A 35 -1.26 -11.73 -3.39
CA ALA A 35 -1.39 -10.80 -4.51
C ALA A 35 -0.95 -11.45 -5.84
N TYR A 36 0.17 -12.16 -5.87
CA TYR A 36 0.65 -12.90 -7.04
C TYR A 36 -0.30 -14.01 -7.47
N GLN A 37 -0.83 -14.79 -6.51
CA GLN A 37 -1.81 -15.83 -6.81
C GLN A 37 -3.09 -15.25 -7.41
N GLN A 38 -3.59 -14.14 -6.87
CA GLN A 38 -4.75 -13.44 -7.41
C GLN A 38 -4.45 -12.87 -8.81
N ALA A 39 -3.29 -12.24 -8.99
CA ALA A 39 -2.85 -11.67 -10.25
C ALA A 39 -2.74 -12.75 -11.35
N ALA A 40 -2.23 -13.92 -11.01
CA ALA A 40 -2.18 -15.08 -11.91
C ALA A 40 -3.58 -15.53 -12.35
N LYS A 41 -4.52 -15.65 -11.41
CA LYS A 41 -5.92 -16.05 -11.69
C LYS A 41 -6.65 -15.01 -12.55
N GLN A 42 -6.46 -13.73 -12.25
CA GLN A 42 -7.17 -12.62 -12.90
C GLN A 42 -6.45 -12.09 -14.15
N LYS A 43 -5.27 -12.62 -14.47
CA LYS A 43 -4.39 -12.16 -15.57
C LYS A 43 -4.08 -10.65 -15.46
N LYS A 44 -3.72 -10.22 -14.25
CA LYS A 44 -3.38 -8.84 -13.89
C LYS A 44 -1.93 -8.74 -13.46
N ASN A 45 -1.43 -7.50 -13.35
CA ASN A 45 -0.18 -7.20 -12.66
C ASN A 45 -0.46 -6.91 -11.18
N VAL A 46 0.57 -6.85 -10.33
CA VAL A 46 0.46 -6.46 -8.92
C VAL A 46 0.98 -5.04 -8.76
N PHE A 47 0.18 -4.17 -8.13
CA PHE A 47 0.57 -2.81 -7.78
C PHE A 47 0.81 -2.76 -6.26
N VAL A 48 2.07 -2.71 -5.84
CA VAL A 48 2.46 -2.69 -4.42
C VAL A 48 2.67 -1.25 -3.99
N ILE A 49 1.99 -0.81 -2.93
CA ILE A 49 2.13 0.53 -2.36
C ILE A 49 2.77 0.43 -0.98
N PHE A 50 3.95 1.05 -0.82
CA PHE A 50 4.59 1.20 0.48
C PHE A 50 4.10 2.48 1.14
N HIS A 51 3.55 2.35 2.35
CA HIS A 51 2.89 3.46 3.03
C HIS A 51 3.07 3.41 4.55
N ALA A 52 2.60 4.47 5.22
CA ALA A 52 2.54 4.55 6.68
C ALA A 52 1.28 5.29 7.12
N SER A 53 0.83 5.10 8.36
CA SER A 53 -0.35 5.74 8.92
C SER A 53 -0.27 7.28 8.89
N TRP A 54 0.92 7.84 9.10
CA TRP A 54 1.15 9.29 9.09
C TRP A 54 1.32 9.90 7.68
N CYS A 55 1.39 9.09 6.63
CA CYS A 55 1.74 9.54 5.28
C CYS A 55 0.54 10.15 4.54
N GLY A 56 0.39 11.48 4.61
CA GLY A 56 -0.69 12.20 3.92
C GLY A 56 -0.73 12.00 2.41
N TRP A 57 0.44 11.92 1.74
CA TRP A 57 0.51 11.65 0.30
C TRP A 57 0.11 10.23 -0.07
N CYS A 58 0.31 9.26 0.83
CA CYS A 58 -0.15 7.90 0.64
C CYS A 58 -1.69 7.86 0.62
N HIS A 59 -2.32 8.55 1.59
CA HIS A 59 -3.78 8.67 1.64
C HIS A 59 -4.35 9.35 0.41
N LYS A 60 -3.71 10.43 -0.08
CA LYS A 60 -4.12 11.11 -1.33
C LYS A 60 -4.03 10.19 -2.55
N MET A 61 -2.99 9.36 -2.64
CA MET A 61 -2.84 8.39 -3.73
C MET A 61 -3.96 7.35 -3.67
N ASP A 62 -4.21 6.78 -2.49
CA ASP A 62 -5.29 5.80 -2.30
C ASP A 62 -6.65 6.40 -2.62
N GLU A 63 -6.92 7.63 -2.20
CA GLU A 63 -8.16 8.34 -2.51
C GLU A 63 -8.33 8.56 -4.01
N ALA A 64 -7.30 9.05 -4.70
CA ALA A 64 -7.34 9.27 -6.13
C ALA A 64 -7.51 7.96 -6.93
N MET A 65 -6.86 6.88 -6.51
CA MET A 65 -7.00 5.56 -7.14
C MET A 65 -8.39 4.95 -6.87
N ASN A 66 -8.99 5.21 -5.72
CA ASN A 66 -10.32 4.72 -5.34
C ASN A 66 -11.47 5.67 -5.69
N ASP A 67 -11.17 6.82 -6.28
CA ASP A 67 -12.16 7.75 -6.82
C ASP A 67 -13.11 7.03 -7.79
N ALA A 68 -14.39 7.41 -7.79
CA ALA A 68 -15.40 6.78 -8.64
C ALA A 68 -15.01 6.78 -10.13
N SER A 69 -14.26 7.80 -10.59
CA SER A 69 -13.77 7.89 -11.97
C SER A 69 -12.61 6.93 -12.29
N CYS A 70 -11.84 6.51 -11.29
CA CYS A 70 -10.58 5.80 -11.48
C CYS A 70 -10.59 4.36 -10.94
N LYS A 71 -11.44 4.05 -9.96
CA LYS A 71 -11.40 2.78 -9.22
C LYS A 71 -11.45 1.54 -10.11
N SER A 72 -12.36 1.50 -11.08
CA SER A 72 -12.42 0.38 -12.04
C SER A 72 -11.19 0.33 -12.94
N LEU A 73 -10.67 1.49 -13.37
CA LEU A 73 -9.49 1.58 -14.24
C LEU A 73 -8.25 0.98 -13.58
N PHE A 74 -8.08 1.15 -12.27
CA PHE A 74 -7.00 0.47 -11.55
C PHE A 74 -7.33 -1.00 -11.25
N ASN A 75 -8.52 -1.27 -10.70
CA ASN A 75 -8.88 -2.62 -10.26
C ASN A 75 -8.99 -3.62 -11.43
N ASP A 76 -9.30 -3.19 -12.64
CA ASP A 76 -9.37 -4.06 -13.82
C ASP A 76 -7.99 -4.46 -14.36
N GLN A 77 -6.95 -3.71 -14.00
CA GLN A 77 -5.59 -3.89 -14.51
C GLN A 77 -4.64 -4.48 -13.47
N TYR A 78 -4.88 -4.17 -12.19
CA TYR A 78 -3.98 -4.51 -11.10
C TYR A 78 -4.68 -5.23 -9.94
N VAL A 79 -3.93 -6.11 -9.29
CA VAL A 79 -4.16 -6.46 -7.89
C VAL A 79 -3.36 -5.47 -7.05
N ILE A 80 -4.05 -4.58 -6.33
CA ILE A 80 -3.40 -3.59 -5.48
C ILE A 80 -3.21 -4.18 -4.10
N CYS A 81 -2.01 -4.07 -3.54
CA CYS A 81 -1.72 -4.44 -2.16
C CYS A 81 -0.80 -3.42 -1.50
N HIS A 82 -0.89 -3.32 -0.18
CA HIS A 82 -0.14 -2.35 0.60
C HIS A 82 0.85 -3.04 1.54
N LEU A 83 2.00 -2.39 1.74
CA LEU A 83 3.01 -2.78 2.72
C LEU A 83 3.31 -1.58 3.64
N VAL A 84 3.05 -1.74 4.93
CA VAL A 84 3.28 -0.72 5.95
C VAL A 84 4.75 -0.70 6.33
N VAL A 85 5.37 0.47 6.19
CA VAL A 85 6.79 0.75 6.46
C VAL A 85 6.94 2.10 7.13
N ASN A 86 8.09 2.37 7.73
CA ASN A 86 8.49 3.69 8.23
C ASN A 86 7.48 4.30 9.21
N GLU A 87 6.81 3.48 10.02
CA GLU A 87 5.89 3.96 11.03
C GLU A 87 6.59 4.74 12.14
N SER A 88 5.82 5.59 12.83
CA SER A 88 6.32 6.25 14.04
C SER A 88 6.69 5.20 15.10
N PRO A 89 7.56 5.52 16.08
CA PRO A 89 7.92 4.58 17.14
C PRO A 89 6.71 3.97 17.87
N GLN A 90 5.64 4.75 18.04
CA GLN A 90 4.40 4.30 18.69
C GLN A 90 3.59 3.32 17.82
N ASN A 91 3.69 3.46 16.50
CA ASN A 91 2.98 2.64 15.52
C ASN A 91 3.85 1.57 14.86
N LYS A 92 5.08 1.35 15.33
CA LYS A 92 6.02 0.39 14.74
C LYS A 92 5.44 -1.02 14.57
N LYS A 93 4.55 -1.43 15.49
CA LYS A 93 3.81 -2.71 15.44
C LYS A 93 2.87 -2.87 14.24
N LEU A 94 2.53 -1.78 13.55
CA LEU A 94 1.70 -1.80 12.34
C LEU A 94 2.50 -2.18 11.10
N GLU A 95 3.83 -2.08 11.14
CA GLU A 95 4.67 -2.45 10.00
C GLU A 95 4.54 -3.94 9.69
N ASN A 96 4.48 -4.26 8.40
CA ASN A 96 4.46 -5.65 7.96
C ASN A 96 5.87 -6.24 8.08
N PRO A 97 6.07 -7.37 8.80
CA PRO A 97 7.36 -8.04 8.84
C PRO A 97 7.88 -8.35 7.43
N GLY A 98 9.14 -7.99 7.12
CA GLY A 98 9.73 -8.17 5.80
C GLY A 98 9.49 -7.02 4.81
N ALA A 99 8.64 -6.03 5.13
CA ALA A 99 8.30 -4.97 4.18
C ALA A 99 9.46 -4.02 3.89
N GLN A 100 10.31 -3.73 4.88
CA GLN A 100 11.48 -2.88 4.65
C GLN A 100 12.53 -3.57 3.77
N GLU A 101 12.70 -4.88 3.92
CA GLU A 101 13.59 -5.67 3.08
C GLU A 101 13.11 -5.69 1.62
N VAL A 102 11.79 -5.79 1.40
CA VAL A 102 11.22 -5.66 0.05
C VAL A 102 11.44 -4.24 -0.49
N LEU A 103 11.21 -3.20 0.32
CA LEU A 103 11.41 -1.81 -0.09
C LEU A 103 12.87 -1.56 -0.50
N ALA A 104 13.84 -2.03 0.30
CA ALA A 104 15.27 -1.93 0.03
C ALA A 104 15.69 -2.72 -1.23
N LYS A 105 15.12 -3.92 -1.43
CA LYS A 105 15.38 -4.74 -2.64
C LYS A 105 15.09 -3.99 -3.93
N PHE A 106 14.13 -3.07 -3.91
CA PHE A 106 13.74 -2.25 -5.07
C PHE A 106 14.20 -0.79 -4.95
N HIS A 107 15.23 -0.53 -4.15
CA HIS A 107 15.88 0.79 -3.99
C HIS A 107 14.96 1.90 -3.47
N GLY A 108 13.88 1.54 -2.78
CA GLY A 108 12.94 2.50 -2.19
C GLY A 108 13.26 2.89 -0.73
N ASP A 109 14.20 2.22 -0.06
CA ASP A 109 14.49 2.39 1.37
C ASP A 109 15.11 3.76 1.70
N LYS A 110 15.69 4.41 0.71
CA LYS A 110 16.23 5.78 0.79
C LYS A 110 15.34 6.82 0.10
N GLN A 111 14.14 6.42 -0.33
CA GLN A 111 13.17 7.27 -1.02
C GLN A 111 12.05 7.68 -0.05
N GLY A 112 11.28 8.72 -0.43
CA GLY A 112 10.05 9.08 0.29
C GLY A 112 8.92 8.07 0.05
N ILE A 113 7.90 8.08 0.91
CA ILE A 113 6.64 7.35 0.70
C ILE A 113 5.49 8.31 0.30
N PRO A 114 4.51 7.88 -0.52
CA PRO A 114 4.35 6.54 -1.05
C PRO A 114 5.47 6.18 -2.03
N PHE A 115 5.97 4.96 -1.94
CA PHE A 115 6.81 4.35 -2.97
C PHE A 115 6.01 3.20 -3.53
N TRP A 116 6.09 2.94 -4.83
CA TRP A 116 5.27 1.88 -5.41
C TRP A 116 5.97 1.11 -6.51
N LEU A 117 5.53 -0.13 -6.68
CA LEU A 117 6.04 -1.09 -7.63
C LEU A 117 4.90 -1.64 -8.46
N ILE A 118 5.16 -1.88 -9.75
CA ILE A 118 4.33 -2.72 -10.59
C ILE A 118 5.12 -3.98 -10.92
N LEU A 119 4.61 -5.10 -10.42
CA LEU A 119 5.22 -6.43 -10.57
C LEU A 119 4.34 -7.31 -11.47
N ASP A 120 4.95 -8.24 -12.18
CA ASP A 120 4.17 -9.32 -12.80
C ASP A 120 3.69 -10.33 -11.75
N LYS A 121 2.88 -11.30 -12.19
CA LYS A 121 2.36 -12.39 -11.34
C LYS A 121 3.42 -13.31 -10.73
N ASN A 122 4.69 -13.19 -11.12
CA ASN A 122 5.81 -13.96 -10.59
C ASN A 122 6.74 -13.10 -9.71
N GLY A 123 6.39 -11.83 -9.47
CA GLY A 123 7.21 -10.89 -8.70
C GLY A 123 8.36 -10.24 -9.48
N LYS A 124 8.38 -10.34 -10.82
CA LYS A 124 9.32 -9.60 -11.67
C LYS A 124 8.92 -8.13 -11.74
N LEU A 125 9.88 -7.22 -11.53
CA LEU A 125 9.64 -5.79 -11.69
C LEU A 125 9.34 -5.41 -13.14
N LEU A 126 8.23 -4.71 -13.35
CA LEU A 126 7.83 -4.13 -14.63
C LEU A 126 8.07 -2.62 -14.65
N ALA A 127 7.74 -1.94 -13.55
CA ALA A 127 7.97 -0.52 -13.35
C ALA A 127 7.95 -0.19 -11.84
N ASP A 128 8.44 0.98 -11.48
CA ASP A 128 8.36 1.53 -10.13
C ASP A 128 8.06 3.03 -10.19
N SER A 129 7.97 3.66 -9.01
CA SER A 129 7.67 5.07 -8.87
C SER A 129 8.84 6.00 -9.21
N GLN A 130 9.83 5.56 -9.99
CA GLN A 130 11.04 6.35 -10.23
C GLN A 130 11.16 6.82 -11.70
N ILE A 131 11.38 8.12 -11.88
CA ILE A 131 11.83 8.69 -13.16
C ILE A 131 13.34 8.52 -13.27
N ARG A 132 13.80 8.04 -14.42
CA ARG A 132 15.21 7.85 -14.75
C ARG A 132 15.58 8.59 -16.03
N PRO A 133 16.88 8.83 -16.29
CA PRO A 133 17.35 9.25 -17.59
C PRO A 133 16.87 8.30 -18.70
N GLN A 134 16.80 8.82 -19.92
CA GLN A 134 16.45 8.02 -21.08
C GLN A 134 17.46 6.86 -21.22
N ASP A 135 16.94 5.67 -21.57
CA ASP A 135 17.69 4.41 -21.76
C ASP A 135 18.29 3.77 -20.49
N ALA A 136 18.13 4.38 -19.32
CA ALA A 136 18.51 3.75 -18.06
C ALA A 136 17.57 2.56 -17.74
N GLY A 137 18.16 1.43 -17.34
CA GLY A 137 17.41 0.26 -16.87
C GLY A 137 16.87 0.46 -15.44
N LEU A 138 16.05 -0.49 -15.00
CA LEU A 138 15.39 -0.44 -13.68
C LEU A 138 16.38 -0.56 -12.50
N GLU A 139 17.57 -1.08 -12.75
CA GLU A 139 18.68 -1.17 -11.80
C GLU A 139 19.31 0.19 -11.44
N VAL A 140 19.10 1.21 -12.27
CA VAL A 140 19.56 2.58 -11.97
C VAL A 140 18.58 3.22 -10.99
N ILE A 141 19.07 3.84 -9.91
CA ILE A 141 18.21 4.56 -8.96
C ILE A 141 17.77 5.88 -9.61
N GLY A 142 16.46 6.14 -9.60
CA GLY A 142 15.85 7.35 -10.15
C GLY A 142 15.28 8.28 -9.08
N GLU A 143 14.52 9.26 -9.53
CA GLU A 143 13.78 10.19 -8.67
C GLU A 143 12.38 9.65 -8.39
N ASN A 144 12.05 9.43 -7.13
CA ASN A 144 10.71 8.97 -6.74
C ASN A 144 9.66 10.07 -6.97
N ILE A 145 8.60 9.76 -7.73
CA ILE A 145 7.47 10.66 -8.00
C ILE A 145 6.33 10.54 -6.98
N GLY A 146 6.44 9.60 -6.04
CA GLY A 146 5.49 9.42 -4.95
C GLY A 146 4.04 9.28 -5.40
N CYS A 147 3.17 10.11 -4.82
CA CYS A 147 1.83 10.37 -5.31
C CYS A 147 1.92 11.47 -6.38
N PRO A 148 1.79 11.14 -7.68
CA PRO A 148 2.01 12.11 -8.75
C PRO A 148 1.04 13.29 -8.64
N SER A 149 1.56 14.51 -8.58
CA SER A 149 0.71 15.70 -8.44
C SER A 149 1.18 16.87 -9.31
N LYS A 150 2.45 16.84 -9.75
CA LYS A 150 2.99 17.76 -10.76
C LYS A 150 2.77 17.20 -12.16
N LYS A 151 2.75 18.10 -13.16
CA LYS A 151 2.52 17.75 -14.57
C LYS A 151 3.49 16.67 -15.08
N GLU A 152 4.77 16.79 -14.74
CA GLU A 152 5.83 15.88 -15.18
C GLU A 152 5.70 14.51 -14.50
N GLU A 153 5.35 14.49 -13.20
CA GLU A 153 5.09 13.28 -12.43
C GLU A 153 3.89 12.52 -13.00
N ILE A 154 2.79 13.23 -13.31
CA ILE A 154 1.56 12.64 -13.85
C ILE A 154 1.80 12.11 -15.28
N ALA A 155 2.58 12.82 -16.10
CA ALA A 155 2.98 12.34 -17.42
C ALA A 155 3.83 11.06 -17.33
N ALA A 156 4.78 11.00 -16.39
CA ALA A 156 5.57 9.79 -16.15
C ALA A 156 4.69 8.63 -15.66
N PHE A 157 3.79 8.89 -14.71
CA PHE A 157 2.88 7.90 -14.17
C PHE A 157 1.95 7.32 -15.24
N THR A 158 1.30 8.17 -16.04
CA THR A 158 0.43 7.71 -17.13
C THR A 158 1.19 6.94 -18.21
N LYS A 159 2.44 7.32 -18.51
CA LYS A 159 3.32 6.52 -19.39
C LYS A 159 3.59 5.13 -18.79
N ILE A 160 3.90 5.04 -17.49
CA ILE A 160 4.09 3.76 -16.80
C ILE A 160 2.81 2.91 -16.85
N LEU A 161 1.65 3.50 -16.56
CA LEU A 161 0.37 2.79 -16.64
C LEU A 161 0.08 2.29 -18.05
N LYS A 162 0.36 3.09 -19.09
CA LYS A 162 0.21 2.69 -20.49
C LYS A 162 1.03 1.44 -20.84
N HIS A 163 2.25 1.33 -20.30
CA HIS A 163 3.12 0.18 -20.57
C HIS A 163 2.84 -1.05 -19.70
N THR A 164 2.14 -0.89 -18.59
CA THR A 164 1.90 -1.95 -17.60
C THR A 164 0.44 -2.36 -17.45
N SER A 165 -0.44 -1.83 -18.32
CA SER A 165 -1.86 -2.17 -18.37
C SER A 165 -2.40 -2.23 -19.79
N ARG A 166 -3.72 -2.44 -19.91
CA ARG A 166 -4.47 -2.38 -21.18
C ARG A 166 -5.32 -1.12 -21.27
N LEU A 167 -4.98 -0.06 -20.51
CA LEU A 167 -5.71 1.20 -20.53
C LEU A 167 -5.59 1.90 -21.89
N THR A 168 -6.70 2.46 -22.36
CA THR A 168 -6.74 3.34 -23.53
C THR A 168 -6.28 4.76 -23.19
N GLU A 169 -5.91 5.55 -24.19
CA GLU A 169 -5.57 6.98 -24.02
C GLU A 169 -6.69 7.76 -23.32
N GLN A 170 -7.95 7.45 -23.63
CA GLN A 170 -9.10 8.09 -22.98
C GLN A 170 -9.14 7.78 -21.49
N GLN A 171 -8.91 6.51 -21.10
CA GLN A 171 -8.89 6.11 -19.69
C GLN A 171 -7.69 6.69 -18.94
N LEU A 172 -6.52 6.77 -19.60
CA LEU A 172 -5.34 7.44 -19.05
C LEU A 172 -5.60 8.93 -18.83
N GLY A 173 -6.36 9.58 -19.72
CA GLY A 173 -6.79 10.97 -19.55
C GLY A 173 -7.71 11.19 -18.33
N VAL A 174 -8.59 10.22 -18.02
CA VAL A 174 -9.41 10.26 -16.78
C VAL A 174 -8.52 10.20 -15.54
N ILE A 175 -7.54 9.28 -15.52
CA ILE A 175 -6.59 9.16 -14.42
C ILE A 175 -5.76 10.44 -14.28
N SER A 176 -5.20 10.97 -15.38
CA SER A 176 -4.43 12.22 -15.38
C SER A 176 -5.22 13.35 -14.72
N LYS A 177 -6.46 13.56 -15.17
CA LYS A 177 -7.33 14.61 -14.66
C LYS A 177 -7.62 14.46 -13.17
N ARG A 178 -7.82 13.23 -12.67
CA ARG A 178 -8.06 13.01 -11.24
C ARG A 178 -6.83 13.31 -10.39
N PHE A 179 -5.64 12.93 -10.87
CA PHE A 179 -4.38 13.20 -10.16
C PHE A 179 -3.99 14.68 -10.21
N GLU A 180 -4.30 15.40 -11.30
CA GLU A 180 -4.15 16.87 -11.38
C GLU A 180 -4.96 17.59 -10.28
N ALA A 181 -6.14 17.07 -9.94
CA ALA A 181 -7.01 17.64 -8.91
C ALA A 181 -6.50 17.42 -7.46
N ILE A 182 -5.44 16.63 -7.23
CA ILE A 182 -4.88 16.40 -5.88
C ILE A 182 -4.32 17.70 -5.27
N ASN A 183 -3.84 18.62 -6.11
CA ASN A 183 -3.29 19.90 -5.66
C ASN A 183 -4.33 21.01 -5.53
N THR A 184 -5.56 20.79 -6.00
CA THR A 184 -6.60 21.83 -6.00
C THR A 184 -7.52 21.80 -4.78
N GLY A 185 -7.33 20.86 -3.85
CA GLY A 185 -7.94 20.88 -2.51
C GLY A 185 -9.47 20.99 -2.50
N HIS A 186 -10.15 20.30 -3.40
CA HIS A 186 -11.61 20.19 -3.39
C HIS A 186 -12.08 19.05 -2.50
#